data_AF-B0EQR8-F1
#
_entry.id   AF-B0EQR8-F1
#
_cell.length_a   1.000
_cell.length_b   1.000
_cell.length_c   1.000
_cell.angle_alpha   90.00
_cell.angle_beta   90.00
_cell.angle_gamma   90.00
#
_symmetry.space_group_name_H-M   'P 1'
#
loop_
_entity.id
_entity.type
_entity.pdbx_description
1 polymer ?
#
loop_
_entity_poly.entity_id
_entity_poly.type
_entity_poly.pdbx_seq_one_letter_code
_entity_poly.pdbx_strand_id
1 'polypeptide(L)'
;MQTLNVKRDKVNLKEEEINKKFIEEINKVIEGYKETFKELENIIGYIDCIQSFATNESEKGIIKIKKARHPLIENNSINTFIENDIDINRKETRFQNITGPNMGGKSTYLRMIGLCVIMAQIGMFIP
;
A
#
# COMPACT_ATOMS: atom_id res chain seq x y z
N MET A 1 -23.18 39.79 35.71
CA MET A 1 -22.69 39.01 34.56
C MET A 1 -21.25 38.54 34.73
N GLN A 2 -20.28 39.37 35.15
CA GLN A 2 -18.87 38.96 35.31
C GLN A 2 -18.64 37.76 36.26
N THR A 3 -19.39 37.68 37.36
CA THR A 3 -19.27 36.57 38.34
C THR A 3 -19.76 35.21 37.82
N LEU A 4 -20.67 35.17 36.85
CA LEU A 4 -21.14 33.94 36.21
C LEU A 4 -20.12 33.41 35.21
N ASN A 5 -19.45 34.30 34.46
CA ASN A 5 -18.38 33.93 33.53
C ASN A 5 -17.18 33.34 34.28
N VAL A 6 -16.75 33.96 35.38
CA VAL A 6 -15.66 33.42 36.22
C VAL A 6 -15.99 32.05 36.82
N LYS A 7 -17.26 31.80 37.18
CA LYS A 7 -17.71 30.47 37.63
C LYS A 7 -17.69 29.45 36.50
N ARG A 8 -18.10 29.84 35.28
CA ARG A 8 -18.07 29.00 34.09
C ARG A 8 -16.64 28.62 33.71
N ASP A 9 -15.70 29.57 33.74
CA ASP A 9 -14.29 29.32 33.45
C ASP A 9 -13.66 28.35 34.45
N LYS A 10 -13.99 28.47 35.74
CA LYS A 10 -13.56 27.52 36.78
C LYS A 10 -14.12 26.11 36.61
N VAL A 11 -15.33 25.97 36.06
CA VAL A 11 -15.93 24.66 35.78
C VAL A 11 -15.24 24.01 34.58
N ASN A 12 -15.02 24.76 33.50
CA ASN A 12 -14.31 24.27 32.32
C ASN A 12 -12.88 23.82 32.64
N LEU A 13 -12.15 24.59 33.46
CA LEU A 13 -10.80 24.21 33.89
C LEU A 13 -10.77 22.90 34.70
N LYS A 14 -11.78 22.70 35.56
CA LYS A 14 -11.92 21.44 36.31
C LYS A 14 -12.28 20.27 35.39
N GLU A 15 -13.11 20.50 34.39
CA GLU A 15 -13.49 19.50 33.40
C GLU A 15 -12.27 19.07 32.55
N GLU A 16 -11.43 20.01 32.13
CA GLU A 16 -10.16 19.72 31.46
C GLU A 16 -9.17 18.96 32.34
N GLU A 17 -9.07 19.29 33.64
CA GLU A 17 -8.24 18.53 34.59
C GLU A 17 -8.71 17.09 34.77
N ILE A 18 -10.03 16.87 34.88
CA ILE A 18 -10.62 15.53 35.01
C ILE A 18 -10.36 14.73 33.73
N ASN A 19 -10.57 15.34 32.56
CA ASN A 19 -10.31 14.69 31.27
C ASN A 19 -8.83 14.31 31.12
N LYS A 20 -7.89 15.17 31.53
CA LYS A 20 -6.46 14.84 31.50
C LYS A 20 -6.12 13.64 32.39
N LYS A 21 -6.63 13.61 33.62
CA LYS A 21 -6.41 12.48 34.53
C LYS A 21 -7.00 11.18 33.98
N PHE A 22 -8.16 11.25 33.37
CA PHE A 22 -8.81 10.10 32.76
C PHE A 22 -7.99 9.56 31.57
N ILE A 23 -7.45 10.44 30.72
CA ILE A 23 -6.54 10.06 29.62
C ILE A 23 -5.25 9.43 30.16
N GLU A 24 -4.69 9.95 31.24
CA GLU A 24 -3.51 9.36 31.88
C GLU A 24 -3.79 7.95 32.43
N GLU A 25 -4.95 7.71 33.03
CA GLU A 25 -5.35 6.36 33.45
C GLU A 25 -5.52 5.42 32.27
N ILE A 26 -6.18 5.85 31.19
CA ILE A 26 -6.31 5.07 29.96
C ILE A 26 -4.93 4.72 29.39
N ASN A 27 -4.02 5.68 29.31
CA ASN A 27 -2.68 5.45 28.79
C ASN A 27 -1.91 4.42 29.61
N LYS A 28 -2.03 4.45 30.95
CA LYS A 28 -1.43 3.42 31.82
C LYS A 28 -1.98 2.02 31.56
N VAL A 29 -3.28 1.91 31.31
CA VAL A 29 -3.90 0.63 30.95
C VAL A 29 -3.39 0.14 29.59
N ILE A 30 -3.36 1.02 28.58
CA ILE A 30 -2.85 0.70 27.23
C ILE A 30 -1.39 0.27 27.27
N GLU A 31 -0.57 0.93 28.09
CA GLU A 31 0.85 0.62 28.24
C GLU A 31 1.08 -0.81 28.75
N GLY A 32 0.17 -1.35 29.57
CA GLY A 32 0.17 -2.75 29.99
C GLY A 32 -0.10 -3.76 28.87
N TYR A 33 -0.78 -3.35 27.79
CA TYR A 33 -1.08 -4.20 26.63
C TYR A 33 -0.12 -3.98 25.45
N LYS A 34 0.90 -3.13 25.61
CA LYS A 34 1.81 -2.73 24.53
C LYS A 34 2.46 -3.92 23.82
N GLU A 35 2.94 -4.91 24.58
CA GLU A 35 3.56 -6.10 23.99
C GLU A 35 2.53 -6.99 23.26
N THR A 36 1.32 -7.13 23.80
CA THR A 36 0.22 -7.86 23.16
C THR A 36 -0.17 -7.22 21.82
N PHE A 37 -0.26 -5.88 21.76
CA PHE A 37 -0.52 -5.18 20.51
C PHE A 37 0.59 -5.35 19.48
N LYS A 38 1.85 -5.39 19.94
CA LYS A 38 3.00 -5.60 19.06
C LYS A 38 3.04 -7.02 18.47
N GLU A 39 2.66 -8.02 19.25
CA GLU A 39 2.48 -9.39 18.75
C GLU A 39 1.35 -9.47 17.71
N LEU A 40 0.20 -8.84 18.01
CA LEU A 40 -0.92 -8.75 17.08
C LEU A 40 -0.54 -8.04 15.77
N GLU A 41 0.21 -6.95 15.84
CA GLU A 41 0.71 -6.23 14.66
C GLU A 41 1.50 -7.15 13.74
N ASN A 42 2.43 -7.94 14.31
CA ASN A 42 3.24 -8.89 13.55
C ASN A 42 2.38 -9.99 12.91
N ILE A 43 1.41 -10.53 13.65
CA ILE A 43 0.51 -11.59 13.16
C ILE A 43 -0.35 -11.06 12.01
N ILE A 44 -0.94 -9.87 12.17
CA ILE A 44 -1.77 -9.23 11.13
C ILE A 44 -0.91 -8.95 9.89
N GLY A 45 0.30 -8.41 10.05
CA GLY A 45 1.21 -8.15 8.93
C GLY A 45 1.62 -9.43 8.20
N TYR A 46 1.81 -10.54 8.93
CA TYR A 46 2.11 -11.83 8.33
C TYR A 46 0.91 -12.41 7.56
N ILE A 47 -0.30 -12.31 8.11
CA ILE A 47 -1.54 -12.76 7.47
C ILE A 47 -1.82 -11.94 6.19
N ASP A 48 -1.65 -10.62 6.24
CA ASP A 48 -1.82 -9.73 5.07
C ASP A 48 -0.87 -10.13 3.93
N CYS A 49 0.40 -10.39 4.28
CA CYS A 49 1.42 -10.87 3.35
C CYS A 49 1.06 -12.25 2.75
N ILE A 50 0.61 -13.20 3.57
CA ILE A 50 0.19 -14.52 3.09
C ILE A 50 -1.08 -14.45 2.22
N GLN A 51 -2.08 -13.66 2.60
CA GLN A 51 -3.30 -13.49 1.80
C GLN A 51 -2.97 -12.93 0.42
N SER A 52 -2.06 -11.97 0.38
CA SER A 52 -1.47 -11.40 -0.82
C SER A 52 -0.75 -12.47 -1.69
N PHE A 53 -0.09 -13.46 -1.09
CA PHE A 53 0.49 -14.62 -1.81
C PHE A 53 -0.52 -15.72 -2.20
N ALA A 54 -1.58 -15.91 -1.43
CA ALA A 54 -2.51 -17.05 -1.58
C ALA A 54 -3.40 -16.95 -2.83
N THR A 55 -3.40 -15.80 -3.53
CA THR A 55 -4.35 -15.54 -4.63
C THR A 55 -3.89 -15.91 -6.03
N ASN A 56 -2.70 -16.50 -6.24
CA ASN A 56 -2.28 -16.84 -7.60
C ASN A 56 -1.59 -18.21 -7.69
N GLU A 57 -2.35 -19.24 -8.06
CA GLU A 57 -1.78 -20.39 -8.79
C GLU A 57 -1.23 -19.86 -10.12
N SER A 58 0.03 -19.45 -10.11
CA SER A 58 0.72 -19.03 -11.32
C SER A 58 1.30 -20.26 -12.02
N GLU A 59 0.84 -20.52 -13.24
CA GLU A 59 1.46 -21.52 -14.10
C GLU A 59 2.95 -21.16 -14.30
N LYS A 60 3.84 -22.08 -13.89
CA LYS A 60 5.28 -21.84 -13.90
C LYS A 60 5.77 -21.51 -15.32
N GLY A 61 6.29 -20.29 -15.48
CA GLY A 61 6.89 -19.83 -16.74
C GLY A 61 5.91 -19.14 -17.69
N ILE A 62 4.84 -18.57 -17.16
CA ILE A 62 3.93 -17.67 -17.89
C ILE A 62 3.92 -16.31 -17.21
N ILE A 63 4.02 -15.25 -18.00
CA ILE A 63 3.77 -13.86 -17.61
C ILE A 63 2.68 -13.36 -18.54
N LYS A 64 1.47 -13.21 -18.01
CA LYS A 64 0.31 -12.73 -18.75
C LYS A 64 -0.34 -11.58 -18.00
N ILE A 65 -0.17 -10.37 -18.52
CA ILE A 65 -0.69 -9.15 -17.92
C ILE A 65 -1.46 -8.42 -19.01
N LYS A 66 -2.75 -8.16 -18.73
CA LYS A 66 -3.62 -7.41 -19.64
C LYS A 66 -3.65 -5.95 -19.19
N LYS A 67 -3.61 -5.04 -20.17
CA LYS A 67 -3.68 -3.61 -19.92
C LYS A 67 -2.66 -3.10 -18.90
N ALA A 68 -1.45 -3.67 -18.91
CA ALA A 68 -0.41 -3.34 -17.96
C ALA A 68 -0.03 -1.86 -18.05
N ARG A 69 0.18 -1.26 -16.87
CA ARG A 69 0.55 0.15 -16.75
C ARG A 69 1.82 0.31 -15.94
N HIS A 70 2.60 1.36 -16.24
CA HIS A 70 3.84 1.61 -15.51
C HIS A 70 3.53 2.35 -14.21
N PRO A 71 3.67 1.71 -13.02
CA PRO A 71 3.14 2.23 -11.75
C PRO A 71 3.64 3.64 -11.40
N LEU A 72 4.92 3.89 -11.68
CA LEU A 72 5.57 5.18 -11.36
C LEU A 72 5.31 6.29 -12.40
N ILE A 73 5.04 5.92 -13.66
CA ILE A 73 4.87 6.92 -14.71
C ILE A 73 3.42 7.35 -14.75
N GLU A 74 2.48 6.42 -14.64
CA GLU A 74 1.05 6.71 -14.59
C GLU A 74 0.69 7.69 -13.47
N ASN A 75 1.26 7.51 -12.28
CA ASN A 75 1.01 8.41 -11.14
C ASN A 75 1.64 9.80 -11.29
N ASN A 76 2.65 9.97 -12.16
CA ASN A 76 3.41 11.22 -12.28
C ASN A 76 3.19 11.94 -13.63
N SER A 77 2.46 11.33 -14.57
CA SER A 77 2.26 11.89 -15.90
C SER A 77 1.02 12.79 -15.95
N ILE A 78 1.20 14.02 -16.45
CA ILE A 78 0.10 14.96 -16.78
C ILE A 78 -0.79 14.39 -17.91
N ASN A 79 -0.21 13.52 -18.76
CA ASN A 79 -0.91 12.86 -19.85
C ASN A 79 -1.28 11.42 -19.48
N THR A 80 -2.34 10.89 -20.09
CA THR A 80 -2.80 9.51 -19.91
C THR A 80 -1.73 8.51 -20.37
N PHE A 81 -1.35 7.56 -19.51
CA PHE A 81 -0.47 6.46 -19.89
C PHE A 81 -1.21 5.46 -20.78
N ILE A 82 -0.57 4.98 -21.85
CA ILE A 82 -1.16 4.00 -22.76
C ILE A 82 -0.87 2.60 -22.22
N GLU A 83 -1.92 1.85 -21.90
CA GLU A 83 -1.85 0.48 -21.42
C GLU A 83 -1.31 -0.49 -22.50
N ASN A 84 -0.51 -1.48 -22.09
CA ASN A 84 0.05 -2.48 -23.01
C ASN A 84 -0.21 -3.91 -22.51
N ASP A 85 -0.54 -4.82 -23.42
CA ASP A 85 -0.64 -6.24 -23.11
C ASP A 85 0.74 -6.91 -23.10
N ILE A 86 0.92 -7.86 -22.18
CA ILE A 86 2.13 -8.68 -22.06
C ILE A 86 1.70 -10.15 -22.06
N ASP A 87 2.22 -10.94 -23.00
CA ASP A 87 2.05 -12.39 -23.05
C ASP A 87 3.39 -13.06 -23.36
N ILE A 88 4.04 -13.56 -22.30
CA ILE A 88 5.32 -14.26 -22.37
C ILE A 88 5.08 -15.64 -21.78
N ASN A 89 5.22 -16.68 -22.60
CA ASN A 89 5.07 -18.05 -22.16
C ASN A 89 6.20 -18.93 -22.71
N ARG A 90 6.55 -19.99 -21.98
CA ARG A 90 7.67 -20.88 -22.33
C ARG A 90 7.50 -21.67 -23.63
N LYS A 91 6.28 -21.80 -24.14
CA LYS A 91 5.94 -22.62 -25.31
C LYS A 91 6.01 -21.82 -26.61
N GLU A 92 5.55 -20.57 -26.61
CA GLU A 92 5.33 -19.77 -27.81
C GLU A 92 6.20 -18.51 -27.84
N THR A 93 6.39 -17.82 -26.72
CA THR A 93 6.98 -16.47 -26.67
C THR A 93 8.13 -16.36 -25.66
N ARG A 94 9.07 -17.31 -25.71
CA ARG A 94 10.24 -17.33 -24.78
C ARG A 94 11.16 -16.11 -24.93
N PHE A 95 11.21 -15.50 -26.11
CA PHE A 95 12.04 -14.34 -26.40
C PHE A 95 11.26 -13.33 -27.25
N GLN A 96 11.24 -12.06 -26.83
CA GLN A 96 10.59 -10.98 -27.55
C GLN A 96 11.64 -9.96 -28.01
N ASN A 97 11.62 -9.64 -29.31
CA ASN A 97 12.44 -8.57 -29.86
C ASN A 97 11.59 -7.29 -30.01
N ILE A 98 12.02 -6.19 -29.40
CA ILE A 98 11.27 -4.93 -29.36
C ILE A 98 12.03 -3.86 -30.15
N THR A 99 11.50 -3.53 -31.32
CA THR A 99 12.07 -2.52 -32.22
C THR A 99 11.15 -1.31 -32.37
N GLY A 100 11.69 -0.13 -32.66
CA GLY A 100 10.90 1.07 -32.89
C GLY A 100 11.69 2.38 -32.74
N PRO A 101 11.07 3.54 -32.99
CA PRO A 101 11.74 4.84 -32.94
C PRO A 101 12.21 5.23 -31.53
N ASN A 102 13.24 6.08 -31.43
CA ASN A 102 13.66 6.65 -30.16
C ASN A 102 12.50 7.45 -29.52
N MET A 103 12.36 7.35 -28.20
CA MET A 103 11.22 7.86 -27.41
C MET A 103 9.87 7.13 -27.58
N GLY A 104 9.78 6.06 -28.38
CA GLY A 104 8.57 5.24 -28.51
C GLY A 104 8.23 4.36 -27.29
N GLY A 105 8.74 4.67 -26.09
CA GLY A 105 8.40 3.95 -24.86
C GLY A 105 9.02 2.55 -24.70
N LYS A 106 9.91 2.10 -25.58
CA LYS A 106 10.52 0.75 -25.51
C LYS A 106 11.18 0.43 -24.16
N SER A 107 12.02 1.35 -23.65
CA SER A 107 12.66 1.18 -22.33
C SER A 107 11.65 1.24 -21.19
N THR A 108 10.58 2.04 -21.35
CA THR A 108 9.48 2.12 -20.39
C THR A 108 8.72 0.80 -20.33
N TYR A 109 8.42 0.19 -21.47
CA TYR A 109 7.76 -1.11 -21.56
C TYR A 109 8.57 -2.22 -20.88
N LEU A 110 9.89 -2.29 -21.14
CA LEU A 110 10.77 -3.27 -20.50
C LEU A 110 10.84 -3.11 -18.97
N ARG A 111 10.96 -1.87 -18.48
CA ARG A 111 10.97 -1.59 -17.04
C ARG A 111 9.63 -1.89 -16.38
N MET A 112 8.53 -1.60 -17.07
CA MET A 112 7.18 -1.91 -16.61
C MET A 112 7.00 -3.41 -16.39
N ILE A 113 7.37 -4.25 -17.37
CA ILE A 113 7.31 -5.72 -17.22
C ILE A 113 8.06 -6.16 -15.96
N GLY A 114 9.30 -5.68 -15.78
CA GLY A 114 10.11 -6.02 -14.61
C GLY A 114 9.46 -5.61 -13.28
N LEU A 115 8.92 -4.39 -13.21
CA LEU A 115 8.20 -3.89 -12.03
C LEU A 115 6.95 -4.73 -11.73
N CYS A 116 6.12 -4.99 -12.73
CA CYS A 116 4.91 -5.80 -12.56
C CYS A 116 5.23 -7.21 -12.04
N VAL A 117 6.30 -7.84 -12.55
CA VAL A 117 6.75 -9.15 -12.08
C VAL A 117 7.21 -9.10 -10.62
N ILE A 118 8.00 -8.09 -10.24
CA ILE A 118 8.46 -7.93 -8.84
C ILE A 118 7.27 -7.69 -7.92
N MET A 119 6.34 -6.82 -8.31
CA MET A 119 5.11 -6.54 -7.54
C MET A 119 4.29 -7.82 -7.36
N ALA A 120 4.10 -8.61 -8.42
CA ALA A 120 3.43 -9.90 -8.37
C ALA A 120 4.11 -10.88 -7.39
N GLN A 121 5.44 -10.93 -7.40
CA GLN A 121 6.23 -11.82 -6.54
C GLN A 121 6.25 -11.40 -5.07
N ILE A 122 6.07 -10.10 -4.80
CA ILE A 122 5.87 -9.57 -3.44
C ILE A 122 4.40 -9.74 -3.01
N GLY A 123 3.51 -10.13 -3.93
CA GLY A 123 2.08 -10.30 -3.72
C GLY A 123 1.27 -9.00 -3.84
N MET A 124 1.91 -7.91 -4.23
CA MET A 124 1.24 -6.62 -4.42
C MET A 124 0.35 -6.63 -5.66
N PHE A 125 -0.76 -5.90 -5.61
CA PHE A 125 -1.62 -5.67 -6.78
C PHE A 125 -0.84 -4.99 -7.92
N ILE A 126 -1.00 -5.53 -9.13
CA ILE A 126 -0.36 -5.05 -10.35
C ILE A 126 -1.33 -4.10 -11.08
N PRO A 127 -0.89 -2.90 -11.51
CA PRO A 127 -1.69 -1.96 -12.27
C PRO A 127 -1.77 -2.27 -13.78
#